data_AF-A0A8C5SSC2-F1
#
_entry.id   AF-A0A8C5SSC2-F1
#
_cell.length_a   1.000
_cell.length_b   1.000
_cell.length_c   1.000
_cell.angle_alpha   90.00
_cell.angle_beta   90.00
_cell.angle_gamma   90.00
#
_symmetry.space_group_name_H-M   'P 1'
#
loop_
_entity.id
_entity.type
_entity.pdbx_description
1 polymer ?
#
loop_
_entity_poly.entity_id
_entity_poly.type
_entity_poly.pdbx_seq_one_letter_code
_entity_poly.pdbx_strand_id
1 'polypeptide(L)'
;SQWPPIASCFLSLSLSHCPLPTQNWDLVQQTQNYLKLLISIINSDDDGGLLVHCISGWDRTPLFISLLRLSLWADGLIHTSLEPAEILYLTVAYDWFLFGHMLVDRLSKGEEIFFFCFDFLKHITTEEFSAAKQLRRKNCASSPQAVLWSRTQQPEDRLPIQSTLDARSSSSSSSNHSENYSRLGSSPLEVPKTR
;
A
#
# COMPACT_ATOMS: atom_id res chain seq x y z
N SER A 1 14.18 18.54 -30.97
CA SER A 1 14.89 17.33 -30.46
C SER A 1 13.98 16.13 -30.58
N GLN A 2 14.50 14.98 -30.98
CA GLN A 2 13.70 13.83 -31.42
C GLN A 2 13.16 12.99 -30.24
N TRP A 3 11.96 12.43 -30.42
CA TRP A 3 11.30 11.55 -29.44
C TRP A 3 11.71 10.07 -29.66
N PRO A 4 11.70 9.23 -28.61
CA PRO A 4 12.01 7.80 -28.74
C PRO A 4 10.95 7.03 -29.56
N PRO A 5 11.32 5.93 -30.24
CA PRO A 5 10.57 5.35 -31.36
C PRO A 5 9.21 4.74 -31.01
N ILE A 6 8.91 4.45 -29.74
CA ILE A 6 7.66 3.79 -29.33
C ILE A 6 6.44 4.69 -29.56
N ALA A 7 6.57 6.01 -29.35
CA ALA A 7 5.49 6.96 -29.62
C ALA A 7 5.24 7.19 -31.13
N SER A 8 6.24 6.91 -31.98
CA SER A 8 6.14 7.09 -33.44
C SER A 8 5.23 6.04 -34.10
N CYS A 9 5.19 4.83 -33.54
CA CYS A 9 4.45 3.70 -34.11
C CYS A 9 2.92 3.95 -34.20
N PHE A 10 2.37 4.76 -33.28
CA PHE A 10 0.95 5.15 -33.31
C PHE A 10 0.64 6.33 -34.24
N LEU A 11 1.61 7.19 -34.54
CA LEU A 11 1.41 8.41 -35.35
C LEU A 11 1.71 8.21 -36.84
N SER A 12 2.55 7.25 -37.21
CA SER A 12 2.97 7.07 -38.62
C SER A 12 1.93 6.40 -39.52
N LEU A 13 0.79 5.93 -38.98
CA LEU A 13 -0.25 5.19 -39.73
C LEU A 13 -1.51 6.02 -40.04
N SER A 14 -1.46 7.35 -39.83
CA SER A 14 -2.57 8.27 -40.09
C SER A 14 -2.19 9.42 -41.03
N LEU A 15 -1.45 9.11 -42.11
CA LEU A 15 -1.33 9.99 -43.28
C LEU A 15 -2.05 9.38 -44.50
N SER A 16 -3.33 9.12 -44.32
CA SER A 16 -4.29 8.77 -45.39
C SER A 16 -5.67 9.24 -44.94
N HIS A 17 -6.46 9.81 -45.84
CA HIS A 17 -7.77 10.39 -45.55
C HIS A 17 -8.81 9.33 -45.13
N CYS A 18 -8.74 8.90 -43.87
CA CYS A 18 -9.77 8.12 -43.20
C CYS A 18 -10.23 8.92 -41.97
N PRO A 19 -11.47 9.44 -41.91
CA PRO A 19 -12.04 9.92 -40.67
C PRO A 19 -12.35 8.71 -39.79
N LEU A 20 -11.32 8.19 -39.11
CA LEU A 20 -11.53 7.27 -38.01
C LEU A 20 -12.42 8.00 -36.99
N PRO A 21 -13.51 7.39 -36.51
CA PRO A 21 -14.31 8.00 -35.45
C PRO A 21 -13.38 8.29 -34.28
N THR A 22 -13.44 9.50 -33.73
CA THR A 22 -12.67 9.88 -32.54
C THR A 22 -12.95 8.84 -31.46
N GLN A 23 -11.94 8.03 -31.12
CA GLN A 23 -12.17 6.89 -30.24
C GLN A 23 -12.60 7.42 -28.87
N ASN A 24 -13.88 7.22 -28.56
CA ASN A 24 -14.44 7.63 -27.27
C ASN A 24 -13.88 6.70 -26.20
N TRP A 25 -12.92 7.21 -25.47
CA TRP A 25 -12.33 6.52 -24.32
C TRP A 25 -13.16 6.84 -23.08
N ASP A 26 -13.78 5.81 -22.50
CA ASP A 26 -14.40 5.96 -21.18
C ASP A 26 -13.30 6.15 -20.12
N LEU A 27 -13.26 7.34 -19.53
CA LEU A 27 -12.33 7.71 -18.47
C LEU A 27 -12.51 6.81 -17.24
N VAL A 28 -13.73 6.35 -16.95
CA VAL A 28 -14.01 5.46 -15.83
C VAL A 28 -13.34 4.11 -16.09
N GLN A 29 -13.62 3.48 -17.23
CA GLN A 29 -12.98 2.22 -17.64
C GLN A 29 -11.45 2.33 -17.70
N GLN A 30 -10.88 3.44 -18.21
CA GLN A 30 -9.42 3.64 -18.23
C GLN A 30 -8.83 3.68 -16.81
N THR A 31 -9.44 4.43 -15.90
CA THR A 31 -8.99 4.55 -14.51
C THR A 31 -9.11 3.21 -13.77
N GLN A 32 -10.20 2.46 -14.01
CA GLN A 32 -10.38 1.10 -13.47
C GLN A 32 -9.28 0.15 -13.97
N ASN A 33 -9.00 0.13 -15.27
CA ASN A 33 -8.01 -0.75 -15.87
C ASN A 33 -6.59 -0.44 -15.38
N TYR A 34 -6.25 0.84 -15.22
CA TYR A 34 -4.95 1.23 -14.68
C TYR A 34 -4.82 0.86 -13.19
N LEU A 35 -5.85 1.07 -12.36
CA LEU A 35 -5.84 0.65 -10.96
C LEU A 35 -5.68 -0.88 -10.81
N LYS A 36 -6.39 -1.67 -11.64
CA LYS A 36 -6.23 -3.14 -11.71
C LYS A 36 -4.79 -3.55 -12.04
N LEU A 37 -4.13 -2.84 -12.96
CA LEU A 37 -2.72 -3.06 -13.27
C LEU A 37 -1.82 -2.77 -12.05
N LEU A 38 -2.02 -1.65 -11.35
CA LEU A 38 -1.22 -1.32 -10.16
C LEU A 38 -1.37 -2.38 -9.04
N ILE A 39 -2.61 -2.81 -8.78
CA ILE A 39 -2.91 -3.87 -7.81
C ILE A 39 -2.29 -5.19 -8.26
N SER A 40 -2.30 -5.50 -9.56
CA SER A 40 -1.67 -6.71 -10.09
C SER A 40 -0.15 -6.70 -9.98
N ILE A 41 0.49 -5.52 -10.06
CA ILE A 41 1.95 -5.39 -9.90
C ILE A 41 2.35 -5.54 -8.43
N ILE A 42 1.63 -4.89 -7.49
CA ILE A 42 1.90 -5.02 -6.05
C ILE A 42 1.67 -6.45 -5.54
N ASN A 43 0.82 -7.21 -6.23
CA ASN A 43 0.54 -8.61 -5.93
C ASN A 43 1.42 -9.62 -6.70
N SER A 44 2.47 -9.18 -7.41
CA SER A 44 3.47 -10.12 -7.92
C SER A 44 4.31 -10.69 -6.78
N ASP A 45 4.96 -11.82 -7.03
CA ASP A 45 5.82 -12.48 -6.04
C ASP A 45 7.26 -11.95 -6.04
N ASP A 46 7.50 -10.80 -6.70
CA ASP A 46 8.81 -10.15 -6.82
C ASP A 46 9.05 -9.18 -5.65
N ASP A 47 10.28 -9.12 -5.13
CA ASP A 47 10.70 -8.14 -4.09
C ASP A 47 10.85 -6.69 -4.64
N GLY A 48 10.08 -6.34 -5.69
CA GLY A 48 10.15 -5.07 -6.41
C GLY A 48 9.27 -3.98 -5.82
N GLY A 49 9.65 -2.72 -6.06
CA GLY A 49 8.83 -1.55 -5.73
C GLY A 49 8.04 -1.02 -6.93
N LEU A 50 6.81 -0.54 -6.69
CA LEU A 50 6.01 0.18 -7.69
C LEU A 50 6.29 1.69 -7.66
N LEU A 51 6.73 2.25 -8.78
CA LEU A 51 6.81 3.71 -8.99
C LEU A 51 5.69 4.16 -9.94
N VAL A 52 4.76 4.97 -9.43
CA VAL A 52 3.73 5.64 -10.24
C VAL A 52 4.16 7.08 -10.47
N HIS A 53 4.22 7.53 -11.73
CA HIS A 53 4.45 8.95 -12.05
C HIS A 53 3.78 9.36 -13.37
N CYS A 54 3.59 10.66 -13.56
CA CYS A 54 3.33 11.26 -14.87
C CYS A 54 4.31 12.42 -15.12
N ILE A 55 4.25 13.07 -16.30
CA ILE A 55 5.23 14.08 -16.73
C ILE A 55 5.45 15.19 -15.69
N SER A 56 4.37 15.78 -15.18
CA SER A 56 4.44 16.84 -14.16
C SER A 56 4.17 16.34 -12.74
N GLY A 57 3.83 15.05 -12.55
CA GLY A 57 3.43 14.47 -11.27
C GLY A 57 2.06 14.90 -10.72
N TRP A 58 1.80 16.20 -10.57
CA TRP A 58 0.79 16.77 -9.65
C TRP A 58 -0.71 16.55 -9.95
N ASP A 59 -1.09 15.76 -10.95
CA ASP A 59 -2.50 15.45 -11.29
C ASP A 59 -2.81 13.96 -11.28
N ARG A 60 -2.24 13.21 -12.23
CA ARG A 60 -2.54 11.78 -12.40
C ARG A 60 -1.80 10.89 -11.40
N THR A 61 -0.63 11.31 -10.91
CA THR A 61 0.06 10.59 -9.84
C THR A 61 -0.74 10.60 -8.54
N PRO A 62 -1.17 11.74 -7.99
CA PRO A 62 -1.92 11.74 -6.74
C PRO A 62 -3.29 11.05 -6.88
N LEU A 63 -3.95 11.13 -8.05
CA LEU A 63 -5.13 10.30 -8.35
C LEU A 63 -4.87 8.80 -8.13
N PHE A 64 -3.88 8.22 -8.81
CA PHE A 64 -3.64 6.78 -8.71
C PHE A 64 -3.02 6.34 -7.39
N ILE A 65 -2.18 7.18 -6.76
CA ILE A 65 -1.66 6.92 -5.41
C ILE A 65 -2.82 6.93 -4.39
N SER A 66 -3.74 7.88 -4.47
CA SER A 66 -4.91 7.97 -3.58
C SER A 66 -5.80 6.73 -3.71
N LEU A 67 -6.19 6.38 -4.94
CA LEU A 67 -7.06 5.22 -5.20
C LEU A 67 -6.41 3.91 -4.71
N LEU A 68 -5.13 3.72 -5.01
CA LEU A 68 -4.39 2.54 -4.56
C LEU A 68 -4.24 2.50 -3.02
N ARG A 69 -3.91 3.63 -2.38
CA ARG A 69 -3.82 3.74 -0.92
C ARG A 69 -5.15 3.37 -0.26
N LEU A 70 -6.27 3.89 -0.78
CA LEU A 70 -7.59 3.63 -0.24
C LEU A 70 -8.03 2.18 -0.46
N SER A 71 -7.73 1.57 -1.62
CA SER A 71 -7.94 0.12 -1.83
C SER A 71 -7.14 -0.74 -0.83
N LEU A 72 -5.85 -0.46 -0.63
CA LEU A 72 -5.00 -1.21 0.30
C LEU A 72 -5.41 -1.02 1.77
N TRP A 73 -5.87 0.18 2.15
CA TRP A 73 -6.38 0.45 3.49
C TRP A 73 -7.74 -0.23 3.73
N ALA A 74 -8.64 -0.22 2.74
CA ALA A 74 -9.94 -0.91 2.84
C ALA A 74 -9.79 -2.44 2.99
N ASP A 75 -8.73 -3.03 2.41
CA ASP A 75 -8.34 -4.43 2.63
C ASP A 75 -7.62 -4.69 3.97
N GLY A 76 -7.31 -3.65 4.75
CA GLY A 76 -6.55 -3.76 6.00
C GLY A 76 -5.07 -4.11 5.81
N LEU A 77 -4.47 -3.78 4.65
CA LEU A 77 -3.06 -4.09 4.34
C LEU A 77 -2.09 -2.97 4.74
N ILE A 78 -2.56 -1.73 4.82
CA ILE A 78 -1.78 -0.56 5.25
C ILE A 78 -2.61 0.32 6.17
N HIS A 79 -1.95 1.14 7.00
CA HIS A 79 -2.59 2.16 7.85
C HIS A 79 -3.75 1.61 8.71
N THR A 80 -3.62 0.38 9.20
CA THR A 80 -4.69 -0.36 9.91
C THR A 80 -5.12 0.25 11.24
N SER A 81 -4.38 1.23 11.75
CA SER A 81 -4.71 2.02 12.93
C SER A 81 -5.43 3.34 12.62
N LEU A 82 -5.66 3.69 11.35
CA LEU A 82 -6.33 4.92 10.95
C LEU A 82 -7.83 4.72 10.72
N GLU A 83 -8.62 5.57 11.36
CA GLU A 83 -10.06 5.69 11.12
C GLU A 83 -10.37 6.27 9.73
N PRO A 84 -11.60 6.09 9.19
CA PRO A 84 -11.98 6.57 7.86
C PRO A 84 -11.76 8.08 7.62
N ALA A 85 -11.89 8.90 8.67
CA ALA A 85 -11.58 10.33 8.60
C ALA A 85 -10.07 10.60 8.52
N GLU A 86 -9.25 9.82 9.22
CA GLU A 86 -7.80 10.00 9.29
C GLU A 86 -7.11 9.55 8.00
N ILE A 87 -7.54 8.44 7.40
CA ILE A 87 -7.05 8.05 6.07
C ILE A 87 -7.45 9.07 5.00
N LEU A 88 -8.65 9.65 5.09
CA LEU A 88 -9.09 10.72 4.19
C LEU A 88 -8.22 11.98 4.35
N TYR A 89 -7.91 12.38 5.59
CA TYR A 89 -6.96 13.47 5.84
C TYR A 89 -5.56 13.15 5.31
N LEU A 90 -5.07 11.92 5.48
CA LEU A 90 -3.78 11.49 4.93
C LEU A 90 -3.79 11.61 3.40
N THR A 91 -4.82 11.12 2.72
CA THR A 91 -4.94 11.22 1.26
C THR A 91 -5.02 12.67 0.80
N VAL A 92 -5.92 13.49 1.36
CA VAL A 92 -6.08 14.90 0.95
C VAL A 92 -4.82 15.72 1.23
N ALA A 93 -4.22 15.58 2.41
CA ALA A 93 -3.06 16.38 2.79
C ALA A 93 -1.76 15.89 2.13
N TYR A 94 -1.48 14.59 2.17
CA TYR A 94 -0.20 14.04 1.73
C TYR A 94 -0.17 13.76 0.22
N ASP A 95 -1.20 13.08 -0.30
CA ASP A 95 -1.22 12.70 -1.72
C ASP A 95 -1.51 13.92 -2.60
N TRP A 96 -2.42 14.83 -2.22
CA TRP A 96 -2.79 15.98 -3.07
C TRP A 96 -2.03 17.27 -2.73
N PHE A 97 -2.20 17.83 -1.53
CA PHE A 97 -1.71 19.18 -1.25
C PHE A 97 -0.19 19.24 -1.04
N LEU A 98 0.40 18.32 -0.28
CA LEU A 98 1.84 18.25 -0.07
C LEU A 98 2.60 17.88 -1.36
N PHE A 99 1.97 17.11 -2.25
CA PHE A 99 2.49 16.79 -3.58
C PHE A 99 2.36 17.96 -4.60
N GLY A 100 1.76 19.09 -4.19
CA GLY A 100 1.69 20.31 -4.99
C GLY A 100 0.56 20.37 -6.01
N HIS A 101 -0.59 19.73 -5.74
CA HIS A 101 -1.74 19.83 -6.63
C HIS A 101 -2.33 21.26 -6.67
N MET A 102 -2.35 21.88 -7.86
CA MET A 102 -2.88 23.24 -8.05
C MET A 102 -4.41 23.26 -8.17
N LEU A 103 -5.10 22.98 -7.07
CA LEU A 103 -6.57 22.86 -7.02
C LEU A 103 -7.29 24.11 -7.59
N VAL A 104 -6.82 25.30 -7.25
CA VAL A 104 -7.40 26.58 -7.72
C VAL A 104 -7.28 26.72 -9.24
N ASP A 105 -6.10 26.42 -9.80
CA ASP A 105 -5.86 26.48 -11.24
C ASP A 105 -6.73 25.48 -12.00
N ARG A 106 -6.94 24.28 -11.45
CA ARG A 106 -7.78 23.23 -12.04
C ARG A 106 -9.26 23.60 -12.01
N LEU A 107 -9.75 24.06 -10.86
CA LEU A 107 -11.12 24.61 -10.74
C LEU A 107 -11.38 25.78 -11.70
N SER A 108 -10.41 26.69 -11.89
CA SER A 108 -10.53 27.82 -12.83
C SER A 108 -10.71 27.40 -14.30
N LYS A 109 -10.37 26.14 -14.63
CA LYS A 109 -10.47 25.54 -15.98
C LYS A 109 -11.64 24.57 -16.11
N GLY A 110 -12.41 24.33 -15.04
CA GLY A 110 -13.43 23.27 -15.00
C GLY A 110 -12.84 21.85 -14.94
N GLU A 111 -11.58 21.70 -14.52
CA GLU A 111 -10.91 20.40 -14.41
C GLU A 111 -11.09 19.84 -12.98
N GLU A 112 -12.06 18.97 -12.78
CA GLU A 112 -12.46 18.49 -11.45
C GLU A 112 -11.68 17.24 -10.96
N ILE A 113 -10.43 17.05 -11.37
CA ILE A 113 -9.68 15.80 -11.13
C ILE A 113 -9.55 15.41 -9.65
N PHE A 114 -9.43 16.39 -8.76
CA PHE A 114 -9.44 16.17 -7.31
C PHE A 114 -10.76 15.56 -6.84
N PHE A 115 -11.89 16.11 -7.28
CA PHE A 115 -13.23 15.62 -6.94
C PHE A 115 -13.52 14.27 -7.60
N PHE A 116 -13.12 14.10 -8.86
CA PHE A 116 -13.17 12.83 -9.57
C PHE A 116 -12.50 11.71 -8.78
N CYS A 117 -11.37 11.95 -8.12
CA CYS A 117 -10.71 10.92 -7.30
C CYS A 117 -11.62 10.34 -6.20
N PHE A 118 -12.39 11.18 -5.52
CA PHE A 118 -13.26 10.75 -4.43
C PHE A 118 -14.62 10.25 -4.94
N ASP A 119 -15.16 10.86 -5.99
CA ASP A 119 -16.36 10.38 -6.68
C ASP A 119 -16.14 8.98 -7.30
N PHE A 120 -14.93 8.73 -7.83
CA PHE A 120 -14.56 7.46 -8.45
C PHE A 120 -14.53 6.27 -7.48
N LEU A 121 -14.51 6.50 -6.16
CA LEU A 121 -14.58 5.42 -5.17
C LEU A 121 -15.85 4.55 -5.33
N LYS A 122 -16.96 5.12 -5.83
CA LYS A 122 -18.19 4.38 -6.15
C LYS A 122 -18.03 3.36 -7.29
N HIS A 123 -16.96 3.46 -8.08
CA HIS A 123 -16.66 2.59 -9.22
C HIS A 123 -15.67 1.46 -8.89
N ILE A 124 -15.19 1.37 -7.65
CA ILE A 124 -14.17 0.39 -7.22
C ILE A 124 -14.56 -0.44 -5.98
N THR A 125 -15.85 -0.55 -5.69
CA THR A 125 -16.38 -1.27 -4.50
C THR A 125 -16.40 -2.79 -4.65
N THR A 126 -16.02 -3.32 -5.82
CA THR A 126 -16.04 -4.75 -6.16
C THR A 126 -14.69 -5.42 -5.82
N GLU A 127 -14.71 -6.72 -5.53
CA GLU A 127 -13.49 -7.46 -5.16
C GLU A 127 -12.39 -7.51 -6.26
N GLU A 128 -12.65 -7.01 -7.47
CA GLU A 128 -11.64 -6.90 -8.53
C GLU A 128 -10.62 -5.77 -8.26
N PHE A 129 -10.93 -4.88 -7.30
CA PHE A 129 -10.05 -3.81 -6.81
C PHE A 129 -9.50 -4.09 -5.40
N SER A 130 -9.68 -5.33 -4.90
CA SER A 130 -9.06 -5.82 -3.66
C SER A 130 -7.72 -6.50 -3.97
N ALA A 131 -6.68 -6.06 -3.27
CA ALA A 131 -5.37 -6.69 -3.24
C ALA A 131 -5.30 -7.91 -2.31
N ALA A 132 -6.22 -8.06 -1.35
CA ALA A 132 -6.20 -9.15 -0.36
C ALA A 132 -6.25 -10.58 -0.94
N LYS A 133 -6.60 -10.73 -2.23
CA LYS A 133 -6.78 -12.02 -2.91
C LYS A 133 -5.55 -12.93 -2.93
N GLN A 134 -4.32 -12.40 -2.98
CA GLN A 134 -3.10 -13.23 -2.98
C GLN A 134 -2.58 -13.53 -1.56
N LEU A 135 -2.78 -12.65 -0.58
CA LEU A 135 -2.39 -12.93 0.81
C LEU A 135 -3.15 -14.15 1.36
N ARG A 136 -4.43 -14.31 1.02
CA ARG A 136 -5.20 -15.52 1.36
C ARG A 136 -4.61 -16.80 0.74
N ARG A 137 -4.00 -16.74 -0.44
CA ARG A 137 -3.32 -17.89 -1.06
C ARG A 137 -2.01 -18.23 -0.33
N LYS A 138 -1.19 -17.23 0.03
CA LYS A 138 0.02 -17.44 0.85
C LYS A 138 -0.30 -17.98 2.25
N ASN A 139 -1.37 -17.51 2.88
CA ASN A 139 -1.80 -17.98 4.21
C ASN A 139 -2.51 -19.34 4.19
N CYS A 140 -3.18 -19.74 3.11
CA CYS A 140 -3.73 -21.10 2.97
C CYS A 140 -2.68 -22.13 2.54
N ALA A 141 -1.64 -21.72 1.80
CA ALA A 141 -0.55 -22.61 1.39
C ALA A 141 0.42 -22.97 2.54
N SER A 142 0.34 -22.27 3.67
CA SER A 142 1.17 -22.48 4.87
C SER A 142 0.53 -23.36 5.94
N SER A 143 -0.54 -24.10 5.61
CA SER A 143 -1.09 -25.16 6.46
C SER A 143 -0.57 -26.55 6.03
N PRO A 144 0.49 -27.09 6.66
CA PRO A 144 0.83 -28.49 6.47
C PRO A 144 -0.27 -29.36 7.07
N GLN A 145 -0.81 -30.24 6.22
CA GLN A 145 -1.77 -31.30 6.50
C GLN A 145 -1.72 -31.79 7.96
N ALA A 146 -2.72 -31.44 8.76
CA ALA A 146 -2.98 -32.08 10.05
C ALA A 146 -3.49 -33.51 9.78
N VAL A 147 -2.57 -34.42 9.46
CA VAL A 147 -2.88 -35.83 9.27
C VAL A 147 -3.39 -36.39 10.59
N LEU A 148 -4.70 -36.65 10.62
CA LEU A 148 -5.42 -37.30 11.70
C LEU A 148 -4.89 -38.72 11.92
N TRP A 149 -3.82 -38.86 12.71
CA TRP A 149 -3.31 -40.16 13.14
C TRP A 149 -4.04 -40.63 14.39
N SER A 150 -5.27 -41.12 14.19
CA SER A 150 -6.03 -41.83 15.21
C SER A 150 -5.34 -43.16 15.56
N ARG A 151 -4.41 -43.13 16.52
CA ARG A 151 -3.84 -44.35 17.11
C ARG A 151 -4.54 -44.67 18.44
N THR A 152 -5.43 -45.65 18.37
CA THR A 152 -6.03 -46.31 19.53
C THR A 152 -4.96 -46.79 20.50
N GLN A 153 -5.06 -46.39 21.77
CA GLN A 153 -4.41 -47.08 22.88
C GLN A 153 -5.45 -47.36 23.96
N GLN A 154 -5.59 -48.62 24.34
CA GLN A 154 -6.31 -49.04 25.54
C GLN A 154 -5.51 -48.62 26.79
N PRO A 155 -6.17 -48.19 27.87
CA PRO A 155 -5.60 -48.17 29.21
C PRO A 155 -6.26 -49.25 30.08
N GLU A 156 -5.48 -50.25 30.50
CA GLU A 156 -5.85 -51.17 31.59
C GLU A 156 -5.13 -50.76 32.89
N ASP A 157 -5.89 -50.80 33.98
CA ASP A 157 -5.52 -50.87 35.42
C ASP A 157 -4.66 -49.80 36.16
N ARG A 158 -5.40 -49.03 36.98
CA ARG A 158 -5.25 -48.79 38.45
C ARG A 158 -4.13 -47.91 39.07
N LEU A 159 -4.61 -47.05 39.98
CA LEU A 159 -4.00 -46.02 40.85
C LEU A 159 -3.49 -46.59 42.22
N PRO A 160 -3.11 -45.80 43.27
CA PRO A 160 -2.50 -44.44 43.40
C PRO A 160 -1.31 -44.38 44.44
N ILE A 161 -0.76 -43.16 44.72
CA ILE A 161 -0.54 -42.50 46.06
C ILE A 161 0.75 -41.61 46.19
N GLN A 162 0.50 -40.30 46.33
CA GLN A 162 1.04 -39.25 47.24
C GLN A 162 2.48 -39.23 47.86
N SER A 163 3.09 -38.02 47.86
CA SER A 163 4.16 -37.44 48.74
C SER A 163 5.58 -38.05 48.67
N THR A 164 6.71 -37.33 48.68
CA THR A 164 7.22 -36.26 49.59
C THR A 164 8.46 -35.51 49.05
N LEU A 165 8.60 -34.22 49.41
CA LEU A 165 9.80 -33.48 49.90
C LEU A 165 11.18 -33.47 49.18
N ASP A 166 11.73 -32.24 49.13
CA ASP A 166 13.12 -31.79 49.43
C ASP A 166 14.16 -31.34 48.37
N ALA A 167 14.93 -30.32 48.80
CA ALA A 167 16.17 -29.72 48.28
C ALA A 167 16.10 -28.94 46.92
N ARG A 168 16.38 -27.62 46.78
CA ARG A 168 17.54 -26.75 47.18
C ARG A 168 18.89 -27.29 46.70
N SER A 169 19.77 -26.60 45.96
CA SER A 169 19.81 -25.27 45.29
C SER A 169 20.84 -25.39 44.13
N SER A 170 21.28 -24.42 43.31
CA SER A 170 21.30 -22.93 43.29
C SER A 170 21.37 -22.46 41.80
N SER A 171 21.81 -21.27 41.33
CA SER A 171 22.27 -19.97 41.87
C SER A 171 22.34 -18.93 40.72
N SER A 172 21.89 -17.68 40.98
CA SER A 172 22.50 -16.38 40.58
C SER A 172 22.79 -16.03 39.10
N SER A 173 22.69 -14.79 38.59
CA SER A 173 22.29 -13.45 39.09
C SER A 173 21.95 -12.56 37.86
N SER A 174 20.97 -11.63 37.87
CA SER A 174 21.07 -10.19 38.26
C SER A 174 22.10 -9.37 37.45
N SER A 175 21.89 -8.11 37.04
CA SER A 175 20.92 -7.06 37.43
C SER A 175 20.82 -5.91 36.40
N ASN A 176 19.78 -5.08 36.49
CA ASN A 176 19.67 -3.78 35.82
C ASN A 176 20.60 -2.72 36.44
N HIS A 177 21.03 -1.71 35.67
CA HIS A 177 21.09 -0.32 36.16
C HIS A 177 20.94 0.69 35.02
N SER A 178 20.37 1.86 35.33
CA SER A 178 20.18 3.01 34.45
C SER A 178 21.27 4.07 34.66
N GLU A 179 21.55 4.88 33.65
CA GLU A 179 22.21 6.18 33.83
C GLU A 179 21.40 7.25 33.12
N ASN A 180 21.25 8.39 33.80
CA ASN A 180 20.62 9.62 33.35
C ASN A 180 21.61 10.74 33.75
N TYR A 181 21.63 11.90 33.08
CA TYR A 181 21.97 13.23 33.67
C TYR A 181 22.31 14.29 32.59
N SER A 182 21.50 15.35 32.58
CA SER A 182 21.93 16.77 32.58
C SER A 182 22.54 17.44 31.34
N ARG A 183 21.63 18.04 30.54
CA ARG A 183 21.64 19.40 29.94
C ARG A 183 22.90 20.29 30.06
N LEU A 184 23.36 20.81 28.91
CA LEU A 184 23.76 22.19 28.54
C LEU A 184 23.83 22.20 26.98
N GLY A 185 23.43 23.16 26.15
CA GLY A 185 22.96 24.54 26.35
C GLY A 185 23.66 25.50 25.37
N SER A 186 23.16 25.70 24.14
CA SER A 186 23.46 26.83 23.20
C SER A 186 22.73 26.70 21.84
N SER A 187 22.54 27.81 21.11
CA SER A 187 21.92 27.92 19.77
C SER A 187 22.90 28.59 18.75
N PRO A 188 22.49 29.11 17.56
CA PRO A 188 22.17 28.38 16.33
C PRO A 188 22.96 28.84 15.06
N LEU A 189 22.76 28.15 13.92
CA LEU A 189 22.98 28.55 12.51
C LEU A 189 24.41 28.90 12.00
N GLU A 190 24.88 28.17 10.98
CA GLU A 190 25.68 28.76 9.86
C GLU A 190 25.51 27.96 8.55
N VAL A 191 25.64 28.62 7.38
CA VAL A 191 25.45 28.07 6.03
C VAL A 191 26.69 28.30 5.16
N PRO A 192 27.31 27.27 4.54
CA PRO A 192 28.42 27.45 3.63
C PRO A 192 28.01 28.08 2.29
N LYS A 193 28.81 29.02 1.80
CA LYS A 193 28.62 29.73 0.52
C LYS A 193 29.34 29.02 -0.64
N THR A 194 28.74 29.09 -1.82
CA THR A 194 29.27 28.57 -3.09
C THR A 194 30.65 29.13 -3.44
N ARG A 195 31.46 28.34 -4.14
CA ARG A 195 32.68 28.77 -4.85
C ARG A 195 32.60 28.34 -6.32
#